data_AF-A0A9C9SF27-F1
#
_entry.id   AF-A0A9C9SF27-F1
#
_cell.length_a   1.000
_cell.length_b   1.000
_cell.length_c   1.000
_cell.angle_alpha   90.00
_cell.angle_beta   90.00
_cell.angle_gamma   90.00
#
_symmetry.space_group_name_H-M   'P 1'
#
loop_
_entity.id
_entity.type
_entity.pdbx_description
1 polymer ?
#
loop_
_entity_poly.entity_id
_entity_poly.type
_entity_poly.pdbx_seq_one_letter_code
_entity_poly.pdbx_strand_id
1 'polypeptide(L)'
;MGNPTSSPICIAISGASGAPYGLRLLEQLVTRGQPVYLLISRAARVVIAAESDLDLPAAPEAATAWFSNHFSLPPGMLQVFGTEQW
;
A
#
# COMPACT_ATOMS: atom_id res chain seq x y z
N MET A 1 1.79 18.90 6.44
CA MET A 1 0.97 18.08 7.37
C MET A 1 -0.32 17.75 6.64
N GLY A 2 -0.61 16.46 6.43
CA GLY A 2 -1.81 16.00 5.74
C GLY A 2 -3.08 16.49 6.44
N ASN A 3 -4.11 16.83 5.66
CA ASN A 3 -5.36 17.35 6.19
C ASN A 3 -6.12 16.20 6.88
N PRO A 4 -6.35 16.22 8.21
CA PRO A 4 -6.95 15.12 8.96
C PRO A 4 -8.42 14.84 8.60
N THR A 5 -9.00 15.59 7.65
CA THR A 5 -10.39 15.46 7.18
C THR A 5 -10.52 14.86 5.78
N SER A 6 -9.42 14.54 5.10
CA SER A 6 -9.49 13.96 3.75
C SER A 6 -9.96 12.51 3.80
N SER A 7 -11.01 12.18 3.06
CA SER A 7 -11.46 10.79 2.88
C SER A 7 -10.33 9.93 2.30
N PRO A 8 -10.13 8.69 2.79
CA PRO A 8 -9.10 7.80 2.26
C PRO A 8 -9.32 7.47 0.78
N ILE A 9 -8.22 7.42 0.01
CA ILE A 9 -8.24 6.91 -1.36
C ILE A 9 -8.01 5.40 -1.32
N CYS A 10 -8.86 4.65 -2.00
CA CYS A 10 -8.68 3.20 -2.14
C CYS A 10 -7.80 2.89 -3.35
N ILE A 11 -6.71 2.15 -3.14
CA ILE A 11 -5.81 1.64 -4.18
C ILE A 11 -5.87 0.12 -4.14
N ALA A 12 -6.17 -0.50 -5.28
CA ALA A 12 -6.09 -1.95 -5.44
C ALA A 12 -5.00 -2.29 -6.46
N ILE A 13 -3.99 -3.05 -6.03
CA ILE A 13 -2.93 -3.58 -6.90
C ILE A 13 -3.26 -5.04 -7.26
N SER A 14 -3.40 -5.30 -8.56
CA SER A 14 -3.66 -6.62 -9.13
C SER A 14 -2.39 -7.24 -9.71
N GLY A 15 -2.46 -8.49 -10.18
CA GLY A 15 -1.32 -9.25 -10.71
C GLY A 15 -0.93 -8.93 -12.15
N ALA A 16 -1.21 -7.72 -12.64
CA ALA A 16 -0.72 -7.26 -13.94
C ALA A 16 0.70 -6.68 -13.80
N SER A 17 1.47 -6.69 -14.88
CA SER A 17 2.78 -6.03 -14.92
C SER A 17 2.65 -4.52 -14.69
N GLY A 18 3.65 -3.91 -14.07
CA GLY A 18 3.65 -2.50 -13.70
C GLY A 18 3.47 -2.25 -12.20
N ALA A 19 3.86 -3.21 -11.36
CA ALA A 19 3.87 -3.05 -9.91
C ALA A 19 4.58 -1.77 -9.42
N PRO A 20 5.71 -1.33 -10.02
CA PRO A 20 6.38 -0.08 -9.63
C PRO A 20 5.47 1.16 -9.72
N TYR A 21 4.53 1.20 -10.65
CA TYR A 21 3.62 2.35 -10.80
C TYR A 21 2.65 2.45 -9.62
N GLY A 22 2.06 1.32 -9.21
CA GLY A 22 1.15 1.27 -8.06
C GLY A 22 1.86 1.64 -6.75
N LEU A 23 3.08 1.12 -6.56
CA LEU A 23 3.91 1.42 -5.39
C LEU A 23 4.33 2.90 -5.35
N ARG A 24 4.75 3.46 -6.49
CA ARG A 24 5.12 4.88 -6.58
C ARG A 24 3.93 5.80 -6.35
N LEU A 25 2.76 5.45 -6.86
CA LEU A 25 1.53 6.20 -6.59
C LEU A 25 1.18 6.18 -5.10
N LEU A 26 1.21 5.00 -4.48
CA LEU A 26 1.00 4.84 -3.04
C LEU A 26 1.93 5.77 -2.26
N GLU A 27 3.24 5.68 -2.50
CA GLU A 27 4.25 6.51 -1.86
C GLU A 27 3.92 8.01 -2.01
N GLN A 28 3.60 8.47 -3.23
CA GLN A 28 3.30 9.88 -3.47
C GLN A 28 2.06 10.37 -2.73
N LEU A 29 1.03 9.54 -2.58
CA LEU A 29 -0.18 9.91 -1.86
C LEU A 29 0.09 10.02 -0.35
N VAL A 30 0.69 8.99 0.24
CA VAL A 30 0.92 8.95 1.70
C VAL A 30 1.95 9.99 2.14
N THR A 31 3.00 10.24 1.35
CA THR A 31 4.02 11.26 1.66
C THR A 31 3.48 12.69 1.57
N ARG A 32 2.42 12.91 0.79
CA ARG A 32 1.69 14.18 0.73
C ARG A 32 0.61 14.30 1.81
N GLY A 33 0.48 13.28 2.68
CA GLY A 33 -0.48 13.26 3.77
C GLY A 33 -1.92 12.96 3.32
N GLN A 34 -2.09 12.28 2.19
CA GLN A 34 -3.37 11.72 1.77
C GLN A 34 -3.52 10.30 2.35
N PRO A 35 -4.53 10.04 3.19
CA PRO A 35 -4.75 8.69 3.71
C PRO A 35 -5.15 7.72 2.60
N VAL A 36 -4.66 6.48 2.70
CA VAL A 36 -4.86 5.43 1.69
C VAL A 36 -5.32 4.11 2.32
N TYR A 37 -6.28 3.48 1.67
CA TYR A 37 -6.62 2.07 1.86
C TYR A 37 -6.01 1.26 0.72
N LEU A 38 -5.26 0.22 1.07
CA LEU A 38 -4.50 -0.57 0.11
C LEU A 38 -4.99 -2.02 0.08
N LEU A 39 -5.28 -2.51 -1.11
CA LEU A 39 -5.55 -3.92 -1.37
C LEU A 39 -4.47 -4.48 -2.30
N ILE A 40 -3.94 -5.64 -1.95
CA ILE A 40 -2.92 -6.32 -2.75
C ILE A 40 -3.33 -7.78 -2.91
N SER A 41 -3.66 -8.16 -4.14
CA SER A 41 -4.00 -9.55 -4.44
C SER A 41 -2.79 -10.49 -4.30
N ARG A 42 -3.03 -11.80 -4.14
CA ARG A 42 -1.94 -12.78 -4.11
C ARG A 42 -1.06 -12.75 -5.37
N ALA A 43 -1.67 -12.56 -6.54
CA ALA A 43 -0.94 -12.42 -7.80
C ALA A 43 -0.10 -11.14 -7.84
N ALA A 44 -0.62 -10.03 -7.31
CA ALA A 44 0.10 -8.76 -7.22
C ALA A 44 1.38 -8.88 -6.37
N ARG A 45 1.34 -9.64 -5.27
CA ARG A 45 2.52 -9.88 -4.42
C ARG A 45 3.65 -10.57 -5.18
N VAL A 46 3.31 -11.54 -6.03
CA VAL A 46 4.30 -12.22 -6.89
C VAL A 46 4.92 -11.24 -7.90
N VAL A 47 4.09 -10.41 -8.54
CA VAL A 47 4.59 -9.40 -9.50
C VAL A 47 5.44 -8.33 -8.81
N ILE A 48 5.04 -7.87 -7.63
CA ILE A 48 5.82 -6.91 -6.83
C ILE A 48 7.21 -7.48 -6.48
N ALA A 49 7.27 -8.72 -6.01
CA ALA A 49 8.55 -9.37 -5.72
C ALA A 49 9.43 -9.49 -6.98
N ALA A 50 8.83 -9.85 -8.12
CA ALA A 50 9.56 -10.03 -9.37
C ALA A 50 10.02 -8.71 -10.03
N GLU A 51 9.23 -7.63 -9.94
CA GLU A 51 9.50 -6.38 -10.65
C GLU A 51 10.15 -5.30 -9.77
N SER A 52 10.05 -5.40 -8.44
CA SER A 52 10.51 -4.36 -7.51
C SER A 52 11.48 -4.86 -6.43
N ASP A 53 11.79 -6.16 -6.41
CA ASP A 53 12.68 -6.78 -5.41
C ASP A 53 12.23 -6.52 -3.96
N LEU A 54 10.91 -6.43 -3.76
CA LEU A 54 10.27 -6.21 -2.45
C LEU A 54 9.52 -7.47 -2.01
N ASP A 55 9.90 -8.01 -0.86
CA ASP A 55 9.16 -9.10 -0.21
C ASP A 55 8.16 -8.52 0.81
N LEU A 56 6.90 -8.43 0.41
CA LEU A 56 5.84 -7.85 1.22
C LEU A 56 5.18 -8.90 2.12
N PRO A 57 5.08 -8.65 3.45
CA PRO A 57 4.37 -9.56 4.35
C PRO A 57 2.94 -9.84 3.90
N ALA A 58 2.52 -11.11 3.93
CA ALA A 58 1.19 -11.51 3.51
C ALA A 58 0.08 -11.00 4.44
N ALA A 59 0.35 -10.95 5.75
CA ALA A 59 -0.60 -10.49 6.75
C ALA A 59 -0.85 -8.97 6.61
N PRO A 60 -2.11 -8.50 6.56
CA PRO A 60 -2.43 -7.10 6.33
C PRO A 60 -1.82 -6.13 7.35
N GLU A 61 -1.80 -6.51 8.63
CA GLU A 61 -1.23 -5.71 9.72
C GLU A 61 0.29 -5.58 9.56
N ALA A 62 0.96 -6.69 9.23
CA ALA A 62 2.39 -6.71 8.97
C ALA A 62 2.76 -5.93 7.71
N ALA A 63 1.96 -6.01 6.64
CA ALA A 63 2.13 -5.21 5.43
C ALA A 63 1.95 -3.71 5.72
N THR A 64 0.94 -3.36 6.53
CA THR A 64 0.70 -1.98 6.96
C THR A 64 1.91 -1.44 7.72
N ALA A 65 2.44 -2.21 8.68
CA ALA A 65 3.65 -1.84 9.42
C ALA A 65 4.87 -1.73 8.50
N TRP A 66 5.03 -2.66 7.56
CA TRP A 66 6.12 -2.64 6.57
C TRP A 66 6.11 -1.35 5.76
N PHE A 67 4.98 -1.00 5.14
CA PHE A 67 4.88 0.23 4.36
C PHE A 67 5.01 1.49 5.21
N SER A 68 4.43 1.49 6.41
CA SER A 68 4.51 2.64 7.32
C SER A 68 5.96 2.90 7.73
N ASN A 69 6.74 1.86 7.99
CA ASN A 69 8.17 1.99 8.27
C ASN A 69 8.95 2.39 7.01
N HIS A 70 8.67 1.74 5.88
CA HIS A 70 9.37 1.97 4.61
C HIS A 70 9.21 3.43 4.11
N PHE A 71 8.03 4.03 4.28
CA PHE A 71 7.75 5.41 3.89
C PHE A 71 7.78 6.42 5.05
N SER A 72 8.15 6.00 6.26
CA SER A 72 8.16 6.85 7.47
C SER A 72 6.83 7.56 7.72
N LEU A 73 5.72 6.82 7.69
CA LEU A 73 4.36 7.36 7.79
C LEU A 73 3.94 7.59 9.25
N PRO A 74 3.19 8.67 9.53
CA PRO A 74 2.50 8.79 10.80
C PRO A 74 1.35 7.77 10.91
N PRO A 75 0.95 7.39 12.14
CA PRO A 75 -0.14 6.44 12.37
C PRO A 75 -1.43 6.85 11.65
N GLY A 76 -2.12 5.87 11.04
CA GLY A 76 -3.42 6.08 10.39
C GLY A 76 -3.37 6.59 8.94
N MET A 77 -2.19 6.83 8.36
CA MET A 77 -2.08 7.24 6.95
C MET A 77 -2.29 6.09 5.95
N LEU A 78 -2.08 4.86 6.38
CA LEU A 78 -2.18 3.68 5.53
C LEU A 78 -2.81 2.53 6.29
N GLN A 79 -3.72 1.82 5.64
CA GLN A 79 -4.23 0.53 6.09
C GLN A 79 -4.25 -0.43 4.91
N VAL A 80 -3.59 -1.58 5.08
CA VAL A 80 -3.66 -2.69 4.12
C VAL A 80 -4.79 -3.62 4.54
N PHE A 81 -5.60 -4.07 3.59
CA PHE A 81 -6.70 -5.01 3.82
C PHE A 81 -6.37 -6.40 3.26
N GLY A 82 -6.89 -7.43 3.93
CA GLY A 82 -6.88 -8.80 3.43
C GLY A 82 -7.89 -9.01 2.30
N THR A 83 -7.71 -10.10 1.54
CA THR A 83 -8.60 -10.49 0.43
C THR A 83 -10.01 -10.90 0.86
N GLU A 84 -10.28 -11.02 2.16
CA GLU A 84 -11.60 -11.38 2.70
C GLU A 84 -12.29 -10.21 3.44
N GLN A 85 -11.68 -9.02 3.43
CA GLN A 85 -12.10 -7.85 4.21
C GLN A 85 -12.66 -6.73 3.32
N TRP A 86 -13.17 -7.10 2.13
CA TRP A 86 -13.84 -6.22 1.18
C TRP A 86 -15.35 -6.39 1.20
#